data_AF-A0AAD6GBR6-F1
#
_entry.id   AF-A0AAD6GBR6-F1
#
_cell.length_a   1.000
_cell.length_b   1.000
_cell.length_c   1.000
_cell.angle_alpha   90.00
_cell.angle_beta   90.00
_cell.angle_gamma   90.00
#
_symmetry.space_group_name_H-M   'P 1'
#
loop_
_entity.id
_entity.type
_entity.pdbx_description
1 polymer ?
#
loop_
_entity_poly.entity_id
_entity_poly.type
_entity_poly.pdbx_seq_one_letter_code
_entity_poly.pdbx_strand_id
1 'polypeptide(L)'
;MSGNNTCVTDLSCADSPLSTTGNIIGILTLAYAVFVTVAFQANALANVDKEIKELGLRLEAEYESLKRTSDMFQEFKDRIPEAIASKVNFTTTHAASIITHHTFIILSPEAYGYKWVPWSMRRLLRRNTFLRNKQKLNSALGTAIEKRLEIERIYSSAFNRLVDIVFRTIIMLLVSSLFEVFRLVIEEIDTQNSMISQQYDMIRAQNLILEQILGALQPSHPILPGAVHVPGDEGPSTPPSGSERFECT
;
A
#
# COMPACT_ATOMS: atom_id res chain seq x y z
N MET A 1 -9.11 79.32 -86.06
CA MET A 1 -7.96 78.43 -85.77
C MET A 1 -7.71 78.44 -84.28
N SER A 2 -7.41 77.26 -83.71
CA SER A 2 -6.92 77.01 -82.35
C SER A 2 -7.95 77.17 -81.21
N GLY A 3 -8.27 76.20 -80.37
CA GLY A 3 -7.81 74.82 -80.21
C GLY A 3 -8.60 74.21 -79.04
N ASN A 4 -9.67 73.46 -79.34
CA ASN A 4 -10.41 72.67 -78.35
C ASN A 4 -9.64 71.38 -78.08
N ASN A 5 -8.77 71.38 -77.08
CA ASN A 5 -8.17 70.17 -76.52
C ASN A 5 -8.52 70.04 -75.04
N THR A 6 -9.81 69.94 -74.72
CA THR A 6 -10.23 69.29 -73.47
C THR A 6 -10.29 67.80 -73.72
N CYS A 7 -9.12 67.17 -73.84
CA CYS A 7 -9.02 65.72 -73.70
C CYS A 7 -9.04 65.43 -72.20
N VAL A 8 -10.22 65.51 -71.59
CA VAL A 8 -10.44 64.90 -70.27
C VAL A 8 -10.64 63.43 -70.57
N THR A 9 -9.54 62.67 -70.56
CA THR A 9 -9.64 61.23 -70.39
C THR A 9 -10.17 60.99 -68.98
N ASP A 10 -11.48 60.78 -68.88
CA ASP A 10 -12.07 60.01 -67.80
C ASP A 10 -11.48 58.60 -67.89
N LEU A 11 -10.26 58.42 -67.38
CA LEU A 11 -9.76 57.12 -67.03
C LEU A 11 -10.60 56.66 -65.83
N SER A 12 -11.61 55.85 -66.14
CA SER A 12 -12.29 54.99 -65.18
C SER A 12 -11.23 54.12 -64.48
N CYS A 13 -10.64 54.66 -63.41
CA CYS A 13 -9.77 53.92 -62.49
C CYS A 13 -10.56 52.88 -61.68
N ALA A 14 -11.88 52.78 -61.89
CA ALA A 14 -12.75 51.80 -61.26
C ALA A 14 -12.56 50.38 -61.83
N ASP A 15 -12.06 50.24 -63.07
CA ASP A 15 -11.89 48.95 -63.75
C ASP A 15 -10.42 48.61 -64.04
N SER A 16 -9.49 49.06 -63.19
CA SER A 16 -8.09 48.65 -63.35
C SER A 16 -7.96 47.15 -63.01
N PRO A 17 -7.42 46.29 -63.89
CA PRO A 17 -7.31 44.85 -63.67
C PRO A 17 -6.49 44.53 -62.40
N LEU A 18 -5.63 45.44 -61.96
CA LEU A 18 -4.88 45.35 -60.71
C LEU A 18 -5.78 45.48 -59.46
N SER A 19 -6.83 46.29 -59.51
CA SER A 19 -7.79 46.45 -58.40
C SER A 19 -8.71 45.23 -58.30
N THR A 20 -9.21 44.75 -59.44
CA THR A 20 -10.03 43.53 -59.52
C THR A 20 -9.25 42.30 -59.08
N THR A 21 -7.99 42.15 -59.49
CA THR A 21 -7.13 41.04 -59.02
C THR A 21 -6.81 41.13 -57.53
N GLY A 22 -6.54 42.33 -56.99
CA GLY A 22 -6.35 42.53 -55.56
C GLY A 22 -7.56 42.11 -54.72
N ASN A 23 -8.77 42.48 -55.15
CA ASN A 23 -10.01 42.06 -54.48
C ASN A 23 -10.24 40.55 -54.57
N ILE A 24 -10.01 39.93 -55.73
CA ILE A 24 -10.15 38.47 -55.91
C ILE A 24 -9.17 37.72 -54.99
N ILE A 25 -7.91 38.15 -54.94
CA ILE A 25 -6.91 37.56 -54.05
C ILE A 25 -7.32 37.73 -52.58
N GLY A 26 -7.83 38.91 -52.20
CA GLY A 26 -8.33 39.16 -50.84
C GLY A 26 -9.48 38.23 -50.46
N ILE A 27 -10.48 38.08 -51.33
CA ILE A 27 -11.63 37.18 -51.12
C ILE A 27 -11.18 35.72 -51.04
N LEU A 28 -10.28 35.28 -51.93
CA LEU A 28 -9.76 33.92 -51.93
C LEU A 28 -8.95 33.62 -50.67
N THR A 29 -8.15 34.59 -50.20
CA THR A 29 -7.34 34.43 -48.99
C THR A 29 -8.23 34.35 -47.74
N LEU A 30 -9.28 35.18 -47.67
CA LEU A 30 -10.26 35.13 -46.59
C LEU A 30 -11.03 33.80 -46.62
N ALA A 31 -11.52 33.37 -47.79
CA ALA A 31 -12.23 32.11 -47.95
C ALA A 31 -11.34 30.92 -47.55
N TYR A 32 -10.07 30.94 -47.95
CA TYR A 32 -9.09 29.94 -47.55
C TYR A 32 -8.85 29.94 -46.03
N ALA A 33 -8.67 31.10 -45.40
CA ALA A 33 -8.51 31.22 -43.95
C ALA A 33 -9.73 30.68 -43.18
N VAL A 34 -10.94 31.01 -43.64
CA VAL A 34 -12.19 30.47 -43.09
C VAL A 34 -12.24 28.96 -43.26
N PHE A 35 -11.92 28.43 -44.44
CA PHE A 35 -11.93 27.01 -44.72
C PHE A 35 -10.95 26.24 -43.83
N VAL A 36 -9.71 26.72 -43.71
CA VAL A 36 -8.69 26.13 -42.84
C VAL A 36 -9.14 26.16 -41.37
N THR A 37 -9.74 27.27 -40.93
CA THR A 37 -10.26 27.40 -39.55
C THR A 37 -11.39 26.38 -39.29
N VAL A 38 -12.32 26.24 -40.24
CA VAL A 38 -13.42 25.25 -40.14
C VAL A 38 -12.87 23.83 -40.18
N ALA A 39 -11.93 23.53 -41.06
CA ALA A 39 -11.30 22.21 -41.17
C ALA A 39 -10.56 21.82 -39.88
N PHE A 40 -9.82 22.77 -39.28
CA PHE A 40 -9.13 22.54 -38.02
C PHE A 40 -10.11 22.27 -36.88
N GLN A 41 -11.18 23.06 -36.78
CA GLN A 41 -12.22 22.83 -35.77
C GLN A 41 -12.97 21.51 -35.99
N ALA A 42 -13.28 21.15 -37.23
CA ALA A 42 -13.93 19.88 -37.56
C ALA A 42 -13.06 18.67 -37.18
N ASN A 43 -11.76 18.72 -37.49
CA ASN A 43 -10.81 17.68 -37.10
C ASN A 43 -10.66 17.58 -35.58
N ALA A 44 -10.58 18.71 -34.87
CA ALA A 44 -10.55 18.72 -33.42
C ALA A 44 -11.80 18.08 -32.81
N LEU A 45 -12.98 18.29 -33.42
CA LEU A 45 -14.26 17.75 -32.95
C LEU A 45 -14.51 16.28 -33.31
N ALA A 46 -13.82 15.73 -34.31
CA ALA A 46 -14.06 14.39 -34.82
C ALA A 46 -13.85 13.29 -33.76
N ASN A 47 -12.84 13.46 -32.90
CA ASN A 47 -12.45 12.48 -31.89
C ASN A 47 -12.99 12.76 -30.48
N VAL A 48 -13.63 13.90 -30.26
CA VAL A 48 -14.03 14.33 -28.91
C VAL A 48 -15.02 13.38 -28.26
N ASP A 49 -15.93 12.78 -29.03
CA ASP A 49 -16.89 11.83 -28.44
C ASP A 49 -16.22 10.57 -27.92
N LYS A 50 -15.14 10.12 -28.58
CA LYS A 50 -14.34 8.99 -28.12
C LYS A 50 -13.63 9.36 -26.82
N GLU A 51 -13.00 10.54 -26.77
CA GLU A 51 -12.36 11.04 -25.55
C GLU A 51 -13.35 11.22 -24.38
N ILE A 52 -14.55 11.75 -24.64
CA ILE A 52 -15.62 11.88 -23.65
C ILE A 52 -15.99 10.51 -23.09
N LYS A 53 -16.14 9.50 -23.96
CA LYS A 53 -16.49 8.13 -23.56
C LYS A 53 -15.38 7.50 -22.73
N GLU A 54 -14.13 7.62 -23.17
CA GLU A 54 -12.96 7.12 -22.45
C GLU A 54 -12.81 7.77 -21.07
N LEU A 55 -12.98 9.08 -20.97
CA LEU A 55 -12.93 9.79 -19.70
C LEU A 55 -14.08 9.38 -18.78
N GLY A 56 -15.28 9.19 -19.33
CA GLY A 56 -16.45 8.70 -18.60
C GLY A 56 -16.20 7.32 -17.98
N LEU A 57 -15.70 6.38 -18.77
CA LEU A 57 -15.33 5.03 -18.29
C LEU A 57 -14.24 5.10 -17.22
N ARG A 58 -13.26 5.99 -17.38
CA ARG A 58 -12.20 6.16 -16.39
C ARG A 58 -12.71 6.73 -15.06
N LEU A 59 -13.62 7.71 -15.11
CA LEU A 59 -14.26 8.27 -13.92
C LEU A 59 -15.11 7.22 -13.19
N GLU A 60 -15.87 6.42 -13.94
CA GLU A 60 -16.66 5.33 -13.40
C GLU A 60 -15.78 4.27 -12.71
N ALA A 61 -14.69 3.85 -13.36
CA ALA A 61 -13.72 2.93 -12.78
C ALA A 61 -13.07 3.46 -11.49
N GLU A 62 -12.69 4.74 -11.46
CA GLU A 62 -12.14 5.35 -10.25
C GLU A 62 -13.19 5.49 -9.13
N TYR A 63 -14.45 5.77 -9.49
CA TYR A 63 -15.54 5.77 -8.52
C TYR A 63 -15.76 4.39 -7.90
N GLU A 64 -15.81 3.33 -8.72
CA GLU A 64 -15.90 1.96 -8.23
C GLU A 64 -14.70 1.59 -7.36
N SER A 65 -13.49 1.98 -7.76
CA SER A 65 -12.29 1.73 -6.97
C SER A 65 -12.37 2.43 -5.61
N LEU A 66 -12.77 3.71 -5.59
CA LEU A 66 -12.95 4.46 -4.35
C LEU A 66 -14.01 3.83 -3.45
N LYS A 67 -15.13 3.38 -4.04
CA LYS A 67 -16.19 2.68 -3.33
C LYS A 67 -15.68 1.39 -2.69
N ARG A 68 -14.94 0.55 -3.43
CA ARG A 68 -14.35 -0.68 -2.87
C ARG A 68 -13.40 -0.39 -1.70
N THR A 69 -12.55 0.64 -1.83
CA THR A 69 -11.65 1.04 -0.74
C THR A 69 -12.44 1.54 0.48
N SER A 70 -13.52 2.29 0.27
CA SER A 70 -14.41 2.74 1.33
C SER A 70 -15.12 1.58 2.03
N ASP A 71 -15.66 0.63 1.27
CA ASP A 71 -16.38 -0.54 1.80
C ASP A 71 -15.44 -1.40 2.65
N MET A 72 -14.22 -1.64 2.17
CA MET A 72 -13.17 -2.32 2.93
C MET A 72 -12.86 -1.57 4.22
N PHE A 73 -12.73 -0.23 4.16
CA PHE A 73 -12.48 0.55 5.37
C PHE A 73 -13.62 0.46 6.39
N GLN A 74 -14.88 0.41 5.93
CA GLN A 74 -16.03 0.25 6.82
C GLN A 74 -16.02 -1.09 7.57
N GLU A 75 -15.58 -2.17 6.93
CA GLU A 75 -15.43 -3.49 7.56
C GLU A 75 -14.46 -3.47 8.74
N PHE A 76 -13.41 -2.64 8.67
CA PHE A 76 -12.39 -2.52 9.72
C PHE A 76 -12.59 -1.32 10.65
N LYS A 77 -13.68 -0.56 10.50
CA LYS A 77 -13.90 0.70 11.20
C LYS A 77 -13.79 0.55 12.72
N ASP A 78 -14.32 -0.53 13.29
CA ASP A 78 -14.35 -0.76 14.73
C ASP A 78 -12.96 -1.02 15.34
N ARG A 79 -11.96 -1.33 14.50
CA ARG A 79 -10.58 -1.61 14.92
C ARG A 79 -9.64 -0.43 14.72
N ILE A 80 -10.11 0.65 14.12
CA ILE A 80 -9.31 1.81 13.73
C ILE A 80 -9.66 2.99 14.65
N PRO A 81 -8.67 3.78 15.10
CA PRO A 81 -8.92 4.99 15.88
C PRO A 81 -9.91 5.95 15.19
N GLU A 82 -10.84 6.52 15.94
CA GLU A 82 -11.91 7.38 15.43
C GLU A 82 -11.38 8.60 14.63
N ALA A 83 -10.23 9.16 15.03
CA ALA A 83 -9.57 10.25 14.32
C ALA A 83 -9.14 9.86 12.90
N ILE A 84 -8.74 8.61 12.68
CA ILE A 84 -8.39 8.10 11.35
C ILE A 84 -9.66 7.82 10.55
N ALA A 85 -10.68 7.25 11.19
CA ALA A 85 -11.96 6.95 10.55
C ALA A 85 -12.67 8.22 10.05
N SER A 86 -12.68 9.30 10.84
CA SER A 86 -13.25 10.58 10.43
C SER A 86 -12.49 11.19 9.25
N LYS A 87 -11.15 11.15 9.27
CA LYS A 87 -10.30 11.63 8.17
C LYS A 87 -10.54 10.85 6.87
N VAL A 88 -10.64 9.52 6.94
CA VAL A 88 -10.91 8.68 5.76
C VAL A 88 -12.30 8.95 5.22
N ASN A 89 -13.31 9.07 6.07
CA ASN A 89 -14.67 9.35 5.61
C ASN A 89 -14.79 10.73 4.94
N PHE A 90 -14.16 11.76 5.52
CA PHE A 90 -14.08 13.10 4.90
C PHE A 90 -13.40 13.04 3.53
N THR A 91 -12.24 12.38 3.45
CA THR A 91 -11.47 12.26 2.20
C THR A 91 -12.23 11.49 1.13
N THR A 92 -12.92 10.41 1.52
CA THR A 92 -13.74 9.58 0.62
C THR A 92 -14.93 10.36 0.09
N THR A 93 -15.66 11.05 0.97
CA THR A 93 -16.80 11.90 0.58
C THR A 93 -16.36 13.00 -0.37
N HIS A 94 -15.22 13.64 -0.08
CA HIS A 94 -14.65 14.67 -0.94
C HIS A 94 -14.27 14.11 -2.32
N ALA A 95 -13.56 12.98 -2.38
CA ALA A 95 -13.20 12.34 -3.65
C ALA A 95 -14.44 11.88 -4.46
N ALA A 96 -15.45 11.31 -3.78
CA ALA A 96 -16.71 10.91 -4.41
C ALA A 96 -17.47 12.11 -4.95
N SER A 97 -17.47 13.25 -4.24
CA SER A 97 -18.12 14.48 -4.70
C SER A 97 -17.46 15.03 -5.97
N ILE A 98 -16.12 15.00 -6.05
CA ILE A 98 -15.37 15.41 -7.26
C ILE A 98 -15.77 14.53 -8.44
N ILE A 99 -15.74 13.21 -8.27
CA ILE A 99 -16.05 12.28 -9.35
C ILE A 99 -17.51 12.46 -9.78
N THR A 100 -18.48 12.42 -8.87
CA THR A 100 -19.92 12.52 -9.20
C THR A 100 -20.27 13.86 -9.86
N HIS A 101 -19.73 14.98 -9.37
CA HIS A 101 -19.95 16.30 -9.95
C HIS A 101 -19.45 16.37 -11.41
N HIS A 102 -18.26 15.86 -11.68
CA HIS A 102 -17.67 15.89 -13.02
C HIS A 102 -18.27 14.84 -13.97
N THR A 103 -18.62 13.67 -13.46
CA THR A 103 -19.38 12.63 -14.17
C THR A 103 -20.72 13.18 -14.65
N PHE A 104 -21.45 13.91 -13.79
CA PHE A 104 -22.72 14.55 -14.18
C PHE A 104 -22.54 15.57 -15.30
N ILE A 105 -21.52 16.43 -15.23
CA ILE A 105 -21.23 17.46 -16.25
C ILE A 105 -20.90 16.83 -17.61
N ILE A 106 -20.19 15.70 -17.61
CA ILE A 106 -19.76 15.02 -18.84
C ILE A 106 -20.89 14.18 -19.43
N LEU A 107 -21.59 13.41 -18.60
CA LEU A 107 -22.53 12.36 -19.04
C LEU A 107 -23.98 12.81 -19.12
N SER A 108 -24.36 13.95 -18.54
CA SER A 108 -25.72 14.49 -18.65
C SER A 108 -25.80 15.54 -19.76
N PRO A 109 -26.16 15.16 -21.00
CA PRO A 109 -26.48 16.13 -22.06
C PRO A 109 -27.74 16.96 -21.72
N GLU A 110 -28.54 16.51 -20.75
CA GLU A 110 -29.79 17.17 -20.32
C GLU A 110 -29.56 18.25 -19.26
N ALA A 111 -28.45 18.20 -18.51
CA ALA A 111 -28.10 19.17 -17.48
C ALA A 111 -28.03 20.62 -18.00
N TYR A 112 -27.83 20.79 -19.31
CA TYR A 112 -27.68 22.09 -19.93
C TYR A 112 -29.01 22.75 -20.35
N GLY A 113 -30.18 22.17 -20.04
CA GLY A 113 -31.47 22.85 -20.23
C GLY A 113 -31.88 23.12 -21.69
N TYR A 114 -31.10 22.66 -22.66
CA TYR A 114 -31.30 22.93 -24.10
C TYR A 114 -32.25 21.92 -24.77
N LYS A 115 -33.38 21.58 -24.15
CA LYS A 115 -34.36 20.65 -24.78
C LYS A 115 -34.85 21.17 -26.14
N TRP A 116 -34.88 22.50 -26.32
CA TRP A 116 -35.31 23.19 -27.55
C TRP A 116 -34.26 23.21 -28.68
N VAL A 117 -32.99 22.85 -28.40
CA VAL A 117 -31.92 22.90 -29.40
C VAL A 117 -31.87 21.58 -30.20
N PRO A 118 -31.67 21.63 -31.54
CA PRO A 118 -31.46 20.43 -32.35
C PRO A 118 -30.33 19.54 -31.82
N TRP A 119 -30.47 18.22 -31.99
CA TRP A 119 -29.52 17.25 -31.42
C TRP A 119 -28.07 17.45 -31.92
N SER A 120 -27.90 17.80 -33.20
CA SER A 120 -26.58 18.10 -33.80
C SER A 120 -25.88 19.26 -33.11
N MET A 121 -26.60 20.34 -32.82
CA MET A 121 -26.07 21.53 -32.16
C MET A 121 -25.80 21.26 -30.67
N ARG A 122 -26.65 20.47 -29.99
CA ARG A 122 -26.36 19.98 -28.63
C ARG A 122 -25.07 19.18 -28.56
N ARG A 123 -24.83 18.29 -29.54
CA ARG A 123 -23.60 17.51 -29.62
C ARG A 123 -22.36 18.39 -29.81
N LEU A 124 -22.43 19.40 -30.68
CA LEU A 124 -21.34 20.36 -30.87
C LEU A 124 -21.05 21.18 -29.60
N LEU A 125 -22.08 21.70 -28.94
CA LEU A 125 -21.94 22.44 -27.69
C LEU A 125 -21.32 21.57 -26.59
N ARG A 126 -21.75 20.31 -26.45
CA ARG A 126 -21.16 19.37 -25.49
C ARG A 126 -19.67 19.14 -25.76
N ARG A 127 -19.30 18.89 -27.02
CA ARG A 127 -17.89 18.69 -27.40
C ARG A 127 -17.03 19.92 -27.13
N ASN A 128 -17.52 21.11 -27.46
CA ASN A 128 -16.79 22.36 -27.21
C ASN A 128 -16.62 22.62 -25.70
N THR A 129 -17.68 22.44 -24.91
CA THR A 129 -17.62 22.56 -23.46
C THR A 129 -16.65 21.56 -22.85
N PHE A 130 -16.65 20.31 -23.32
CA PHE A 130 -15.68 19.30 -22.92
C PHE A 130 -14.25 19.75 -23.23
N LEU A 131 -13.97 20.19 -24.46
CA LEU A 131 -12.63 20.64 -24.85
C LEU A 131 -12.13 21.80 -23.98
N ARG A 132 -13.00 22.77 -23.67
CA ARG A 132 -12.67 23.89 -22.76
C ARG A 132 -12.38 23.44 -21.34
N ASN A 133 -13.10 22.43 -20.86
CA ASN A 133 -13.00 21.96 -19.48
C ASN A 133 -12.09 20.75 -19.30
N LYS A 134 -11.56 20.16 -20.38
CA LYS A 134 -10.77 18.92 -20.38
C LYS A 134 -9.60 18.98 -19.40
N GLN A 135 -8.87 20.09 -19.38
CA GLN A 135 -7.74 20.26 -18.47
C GLN A 135 -8.17 20.29 -17.00
N LYS A 136 -9.26 21.02 -16.69
CA LYS A 136 -9.84 21.08 -15.33
C LYS A 136 -10.37 19.73 -14.88
N LEU A 137 -10.99 18.98 -15.80
CA LEU A 137 -11.48 17.63 -15.57
C LEU A 137 -10.32 16.66 -15.27
N ASN A 138 -9.25 16.72 -16.04
CA ASN A 138 -8.07 15.90 -15.81
C ASN A 138 -7.37 16.25 -14.49
N SER A 139 -7.27 17.52 -14.12
CA SER A 139 -6.72 17.91 -12.82
C SER A 139 -7.60 17.43 -11.67
N ALA A 140 -8.92 17.57 -11.79
CA ALA A 140 -9.86 17.10 -10.76
C ALA A 140 -9.81 15.58 -10.60
N LEU A 141 -9.72 14.83 -11.71
CA LEU A 141 -9.49 13.38 -11.69
C LEU A 141 -8.16 13.04 -11.01
N GLY A 142 -7.09 13.78 -11.32
CA GLY A 142 -5.80 13.63 -10.66
C GLY A 142 -5.89 13.81 -9.14
N THR A 143 -6.62 14.84 -8.69
CA THR A 143 -6.88 15.06 -7.26
C THR A 143 -7.69 13.92 -6.64
N ALA A 144 -8.72 13.40 -7.33
CA ALA A 144 -9.50 12.27 -6.84
C ALA A 144 -8.65 11.00 -6.68
N ILE A 145 -7.77 10.72 -7.65
CA ILE A 145 -6.82 9.60 -7.59
C ILE A 145 -5.84 9.79 -6.43
N GLU A 146 -5.29 10.99 -6.26
CA GLU A 146 -4.38 11.30 -5.15
C GLU A 146 -5.05 11.06 -3.78
N LYS A 147 -6.32 11.44 -3.65
CA LYS A 147 -7.12 11.20 -2.43
C LYS A 147 -7.41 9.72 -2.20
N ARG A 148 -7.71 8.95 -3.25
CA ARG A 148 -7.81 7.49 -3.16
C ARG A 148 -6.50 6.87 -2.65
N LEU A 149 -5.37 7.26 -3.23
CA LEU A 149 -4.05 6.77 -2.82
C LEU A 149 -3.70 7.20 -1.38
N GLU A 150 -4.12 8.39 -0.95
CA GLU A 150 -3.99 8.83 0.44
C GLU A 150 -4.73 7.87 1.40
N ILE A 151 -5.96 7.49 1.05
CA ILE A 151 -6.75 6.51 1.84
C ILE A 151 -6.05 5.14 1.86
N GLU A 152 -5.58 4.65 0.73
CA GLU A 152 -4.87 3.36 0.64
C GLU A 152 -3.59 3.34 1.49
N ARG A 153 -2.83 4.44 1.51
CA ARG A 153 -1.65 4.57 2.37
C ARG A 153 -2.02 4.56 3.85
N ILE A 154 -3.05 5.30 4.24
CA ILE A 154 -3.55 5.33 5.62
C ILE A 154 -3.98 3.93 6.05
N TYR A 155 -4.74 3.23 5.19
CA TYR A 155 -5.20 1.87 5.42
C TYR A 155 -4.02 0.90 5.57
N SER A 156 -3.07 0.91 4.63
CA SER A 156 -1.90 0.04 4.67
C SER A 156 -1.05 0.27 5.93
N SER A 157 -0.90 1.52 6.36
CA SER A 157 -0.20 1.86 7.60
C SER A 157 -0.92 1.35 8.83
N ALA A 158 -2.25 1.53 8.90
CA ALA A 158 -3.07 1.04 10.01
C ALA A 158 -3.07 -0.50 10.08
N PHE A 159 -3.19 -1.18 8.94
CA PHE A 159 -3.16 -2.63 8.84
C PHE A 159 -1.82 -3.19 9.32
N ASN A 160 -0.70 -2.64 8.85
CA ASN A 160 0.63 -3.09 9.29
C ASN A 160 0.84 -2.93 10.80
N ARG A 161 0.32 -1.85 11.41
CA ARG A 161 0.34 -1.68 12.88
C ARG A 161 -0.49 -2.74 13.58
N LEU A 162 -1.66 -3.06 13.06
CA LEU A 162 -2.53 -4.09 13.64
C LEU A 162 -1.87 -5.47 13.56
N VAL A 163 -1.25 -5.81 12.43
CA VAL A 163 -0.48 -7.06 12.26
C VAL A 163 0.69 -7.11 13.24
N ASP A 164 1.44 -6.03 13.41
CA ASP A 164 2.54 -5.97 14.40
C ASP A 164 2.05 -6.19 15.84
N ILE A 165 0.93 -5.57 16.22
CA ILE A 165 0.33 -5.75 17.55
C ILE A 165 -0.11 -7.21 17.76
N VAL A 166 -0.81 -7.79 16.79
CA VAL A 166 -1.27 -9.19 16.87
C VAL A 166 -0.07 -10.13 16.97
N PHE A 167 0.94 -9.93 16.13
CA PHE A 167 2.16 -10.75 16.13
C PHE A 167 2.91 -10.67 17.46
N ARG A 168 3.11 -9.46 18.01
CA ARG A 168 3.70 -9.28 19.35
C ARG A 168 2.88 -9.95 20.45
N THR A 169 1.56 -9.87 20.37
CA THR A 169 0.67 -10.51 21.35
C THR A 169 0.79 -12.03 21.30
N ILE A 170 0.82 -12.62 20.10
CA ILE A 170 1.04 -14.05 19.92
C ILE A 170 2.38 -14.48 20.49
N ILE A 171 3.47 -13.74 20.19
CA ILE A 171 4.79 -14.03 20.75
C ILE A 171 4.77 -13.98 22.28
N MET A 172 4.17 -12.94 22.87
CA MET A 172 4.07 -12.82 24.33
C MET A 172 3.30 -13.99 24.96
N LEU A 173 2.21 -14.43 24.33
CA LEU A 173 1.44 -15.60 24.78
C LEU A 173 2.24 -16.90 24.66
N LEU A 174 2.98 -17.09 23.56
CA LEU A 174 3.84 -18.25 23.36
C LEU A 174 4.98 -18.29 24.39
N VAL A 175 5.65 -17.16 24.63
CA VAL A 175 6.71 -17.06 25.63
C VAL A 175 6.16 -17.32 27.04
N SER A 176 4.98 -16.76 27.37
CA SER A 176 4.32 -17.02 28.65
C SER A 176 3.96 -18.50 28.82
N SER A 177 3.44 -19.14 27.77
CA SER A 177 3.11 -20.57 27.79
C SER A 177 4.35 -21.43 27.93
N LEU A 178 5.44 -21.10 27.23
CA LEU A 178 6.71 -21.81 27.34
C LEU A 178 7.29 -21.67 28.75
N PHE A 179 7.24 -20.46 29.32
CA PHE A 179 7.71 -20.22 30.67
C PHE A 179 6.96 -21.08 31.71
N GLU A 180 5.64 -21.20 31.60
CA GLU A 180 4.86 -22.09 32.48
C GLU A 180 5.22 -23.57 32.29
N VAL A 181 5.45 -24.02 31.06
CA VAL A 181 5.91 -25.40 30.80
C VAL A 181 7.30 -25.63 31.43
N PHE A 182 8.24 -24.71 31.25
CA PHE A 182 9.57 -24.80 31.86
C PHE A 182 9.49 -24.82 33.38
N ARG A 183 8.63 -23.99 33.97
CA ARG A 183 8.39 -23.97 35.41
C ARG A 183 7.92 -25.34 35.91
N LEU A 184 6.92 -25.94 35.26
CA LEU A 184 6.42 -27.28 35.62
C LEU A 184 7.50 -28.36 35.49
N VAL A 185 8.34 -28.29 34.46
CA VAL A 185 9.46 -29.23 34.28
C VAL A 185 10.50 -29.07 35.38
N ILE A 186 10.83 -27.84 35.78
CA ILE A 186 11.76 -27.58 36.89
C ILE A 186 11.18 -28.11 38.21
N GLU A 187 9.90 -27.85 38.48
CA GLU A 187 9.22 -28.36 39.68
C GLU A 187 9.25 -29.89 39.74
N GLU A 188 9.05 -30.59 38.60
CA GLU A 188 9.14 -32.06 38.52
C GLU A 188 10.58 -32.60 38.69
N ILE A 189 11.59 -31.87 38.18
CA ILE A 189 12.99 -32.26 38.40
C ILE A 189 13.36 -32.12 39.88
N ASP A 190 12.91 -31.06 40.54
CA ASP A 190 13.15 -30.84 41.97
C ASP A 190 12.46 -31.90 42.83
N THR A 191 11.23 -32.32 42.49
CA THR A 191 10.56 -33.42 43.19
C THR A 191 11.33 -34.73 43.01
N GLN A 192 11.77 -35.08 41.81
CA GLN A 192 12.58 -36.28 41.58
C GLN A 192 13.92 -36.25 42.30
N ASN A 193 14.63 -35.12 42.29
CA ASN A 193 15.88 -34.95 43.04
C ASN A 193 15.68 -35.14 44.54
N SER A 194 14.56 -34.65 45.10
CA SER A 194 14.23 -34.85 46.51
C SER A 194 13.99 -36.33 46.85
N MET A 195 13.30 -37.07 45.99
CA MET A 195 13.08 -38.52 46.16
C MET A 195 14.39 -39.30 46.08
N ILE A 196 15.27 -38.95 45.13
CA ILE A 196 16.60 -39.57 45.01
C ILE A 196 17.42 -39.33 46.28
N SER A 197 17.45 -38.08 46.79
CA SER A 197 18.14 -37.76 48.04
C SER A 197 17.63 -38.59 49.21
N GLN A 198 16.30 -38.75 49.33
CA GLN A 198 15.69 -39.54 50.40
C GLN A 198 16.06 -41.04 50.29
N GLN A 199 16.15 -41.59 49.07
CA GLN A 199 16.63 -42.96 48.87
C GLN A 199 18.10 -43.12 49.27
N TYR A 200 18.96 -42.16 48.93
CA TYR A 200 20.36 -42.17 49.35
C TYR A 200 20.52 -42.17 50.87
N ASP A 201 19.73 -41.36 51.59
CA ASP A 201 19.75 -41.32 53.05
C ASP A 201 19.27 -42.64 53.67
N MET A 202 18.25 -43.27 53.09
CA MET A 202 17.76 -44.58 53.53
C MET A 202 18.82 -45.67 53.31
N ILE A 203 19.48 -45.71 52.15
CA ILE A 203 20.55 -46.67 51.85
C ILE A 203 21.73 -46.46 52.82
N ARG A 204 22.11 -45.22 53.08
CA ARG A 204 23.15 -44.89 54.07
C ARG A 204 22.79 -45.39 55.47
N ALA A 205 21.55 -45.20 55.90
CA ALA A 205 21.07 -45.69 57.20
C ALA A 205 21.11 -47.23 57.28
N GLN A 206 20.70 -47.93 56.21
CA GLN A 206 20.80 -49.39 56.13
C GLN A 206 22.24 -49.89 56.22
N ASN A 207 23.17 -49.24 55.52
CA ASN A 207 24.60 -49.59 55.58
C ASN A 207 25.18 -49.37 56.99
N LEU A 208 24.82 -48.28 57.68
CA LEU A 208 25.25 -48.04 59.06
C LEU A 208 24.76 -49.13 60.03
N ILE A 209 23.52 -49.60 59.86
CA ILE A 209 22.98 -50.72 60.66
C ILE A 209 23.77 -52.00 60.35
N LEU A 210 24.07 -52.27 59.07
CA LEU A 210 24.83 -53.44 58.66
C LEU A 210 26.25 -53.43 59.26
N GLU A 211 26.93 -52.29 59.24
CA GLU A 211 28.25 -52.12 59.85
C GLU A 211 28.22 -52.32 61.36
N GLN A 212 27.19 -51.84 62.07
CA GLN A 212 27.03 -52.11 63.51
C GLN A 212 26.86 -53.61 63.80
N ILE A 213 26.07 -54.33 63.00
CA ILE A 213 25.87 -55.77 63.14
C ILE A 213 27.18 -56.53 62.87
N LEU A 214 27.87 -56.19 61.77
CA LEU A 214 29.15 -56.81 61.41
C LEU A 214 30.24 -56.53 62.46
N GLY A 215 30.32 -55.31 62.98
CA GLY A 215 31.23 -54.94 64.05
C GLY A 215 30.97 -55.69 65.37
N ALA A 216 29.70 -55.95 65.70
CA ALA A 216 29.33 -56.75 66.87
C ALA A 216 29.65 -58.26 66.71
N LEU A 217 29.69 -58.75 65.47
CA LEU A 217 30.02 -60.14 65.14
C LEU A 217 31.51 -60.40 64.99
N GLN A 218 32.35 -59.35 64.96
CA GLN A 218 33.79 -59.49 64.78
C GLN A 218 34.42 -59.99 66.09
N PRO A 219 34.94 -61.22 66.14
CA PRO A 219 35.55 -61.76 67.35
C PRO A 219 36.80 -60.95 67.68
N SER A 220 36.89 -60.51 68.94
CA SER A 220 38.05 -59.81 69.50
C SER A 220 39.28 -60.73 69.49
N HIS A 221 39.98 -60.80 68.36
CA HIS A 221 41.29 -61.42 68.28
C HIS A 221 42.38 -60.37 68.48
N PRO A 222 43.27 -60.55 69.49
CA PRO A 222 44.40 -59.66 69.67
C PRO A 222 45.42 -59.90 68.56
N ILE A 223 45.71 -58.88 67.75
CA ILE A 223 46.76 -58.94 66.72
C ILE A 223 48.02 -58.28 67.26
N LEU A 224 49.09 -59.08 67.31
CA LEU A 224 50.48 -58.69 67.58
C LEU A 224 51.03 -57.73 66.51
N PRO A 225 52.03 -56.89 66.84
CA PRO A 225 52.68 -56.00 65.88
C PRO A 225 53.69 -56.79 65.03
N GLY A 226 53.47 -56.85 63.72
CA GLY A 226 54.39 -57.42 62.75
C GLY A 226 54.63 -56.45 61.61
N ALA A 227 55.79 -55.79 61.63
CA ALA A 227 56.29 -54.96 60.56
C ALA A 227 56.61 -55.80 59.32
N VAL A 228 56.10 -55.42 58.15
CA VAL A 228 56.66 -55.85 56.86
C VAL A 228 56.70 -54.65 55.92
N HIS A 229 57.83 -54.56 55.25
CA HIS A 229 58.40 -53.43 54.52
C HIS A 229 58.41 -53.76 53.00
N VAL A 230 58.43 -52.69 52.18
CA VAL A 230 58.80 -52.53 50.73
C VAL A 230 57.91 -53.15 49.63
N PRO A 231 58.13 -52.79 48.33
CA PRO A 231 58.22 -51.49 47.60
C PRO A 231 57.01 -51.32 46.63
N GLY A 232 56.65 -50.14 46.12
CA GLY A 232 57.28 -49.42 44.99
C GLY A 232 56.87 -49.99 43.62
N ASP A 233 56.01 -49.31 42.86
CA ASP A 233 56.20 -49.05 41.43
C ASP A 233 55.09 -48.18 40.79
N GLU A 234 55.57 -47.17 40.07
CA GLU A 234 55.16 -46.56 38.78
C GLU A 234 53.66 -46.36 38.40
N GLY A 235 53.34 -45.11 38.02
CA GLY A 235 52.07 -44.68 37.37
C GLY A 235 51.95 -45.12 35.90
N PRO A 236 51.35 -44.36 34.96
CA PRO A 236 50.57 -43.12 35.04
C PRO A 236 49.17 -43.27 34.38
N SER A 237 48.46 -42.15 34.16
CA SER A 237 47.55 -41.83 33.01
C SER A 237 46.12 -41.38 33.34
N THR A 238 45.94 -40.05 33.26
CA THR A 238 44.75 -39.32 32.77
C THR A 238 44.30 -39.81 31.39
N PRO A 239 43.00 -39.71 31.00
CA PRO A 239 42.54 -38.54 30.19
C PRO A 239 41.02 -38.24 30.36
N PRO A 240 40.38 -37.41 29.50
CA PRO A 240 40.63 -36.00 29.24
C PRO A 240 39.41 -35.10 29.56
N SER A 241 39.64 -33.79 29.67
CA SER A 241 38.61 -32.78 29.56
C SER A 241 38.05 -32.73 28.14
N GLY A 242 36.78 -33.09 27.96
CA GLY A 242 36.02 -32.80 26.74
C GLY A 242 35.34 -31.44 26.87
N SER A 243 35.96 -30.39 26.33
CA SER A 243 35.30 -29.13 26.03
C SER A 243 34.84 -29.17 24.57
N GLU A 244 33.54 -29.40 24.35
CA GLU A 244 32.91 -29.12 23.06
C GLU A 244 32.20 -27.77 23.17
N ARG A 245 32.89 -26.73 22.71
CA ARG A 245 32.26 -25.54 22.14
C ARG A 245 31.89 -25.89 20.70
N PHE A 246 30.60 -25.97 20.44
CA PHE A 246 30.06 -25.78 19.09
C PHE A 246 29.44 -24.39 19.00
N GLU A 247 30.07 -23.55 18.16
CA GLU A 247 29.40 -22.45 17.47
C GLU A 247 28.62 -23.02 16.27
N CYS A 248 27.45 -22.44 16.00
CA CYS A 248 26.64 -22.38 14.77
C CYS A 248 25.18 -22.23 15.24
N THR A 249 24.41 -21.19 14.95
CA THR A 249 24.36 -20.20 13.86
C THR A 249 23.63 -18.94 14.35
#